data_AF-A0A512B951-F1
#
_entry.id   AF-A0A512B951-F1
#
_cell.length_a   1.000
_cell.length_b   1.000
_cell.length_c   1.000
_cell.angle_alpha   90.00
_cell.angle_beta   90.00
_cell.angle_gamma   90.00
#
_symmetry.space_group_name_H-M   'P 1'
#
loop_
_entity.id
_entity.type
_entity.pdbx_description
1 polymer ?
#
loop_
_entity_poly.entity_id
_entity_poly.type
_entity_poly.pdbx_seq_one_letter_code
_entity_poly.pdbx_strand_id
1 'polypeptide(L)'
;MQDTVYETKFEESQSFRQKGLFVVYFILLALLGLFIYADVQQIILDRPFGSKPAPIVVLVFITFFILALLVLFYVARLQTIISEEGVKFRWVPFQRAFSHYTWENIIKAEIIKYGFVGYGLRLTSYGTVHNVAGNKGLQLTLKSGGRVVLGTQKPVQLEAFLQQIDKLPKDYSERLSG
;
A
#
# COMPACT_ATOMS: atom_id res chain seq x y z
N MET A 1 -10.95 -35.28 16.79
CA MET A 1 -11.48 -34.57 15.61
C MET A 1 -11.13 -33.11 15.84
N GLN A 2 -10.16 -32.57 15.10
CA GLN A 2 -9.85 -31.14 15.17
C GLN A 2 -10.90 -30.43 14.31
N ASP A 3 -11.72 -29.58 14.93
CA ASP A 3 -12.57 -28.64 14.22
C ASP A 3 -11.66 -27.73 13.38
N THR A 4 -11.59 -27.98 12.07
CA THR A 4 -10.99 -27.04 11.14
C THR A 4 -11.89 -25.81 11.11
N VAL A 5 -11.49 -24.78 11.87
CA VAL A 5 -12.07 -23.44 11.78
C VAL A 5 -11.76 -22.93 10.37
N TYR A 6 -12.74 -23.02 9.47
CA TYR A 6 -12.66 -22.35 8.18
C TYR A 6 -12.58 -20.84 8.44
N GLU A 7 -11.48 -20.21 8.03
CA GLU A 7 -11.41 -18.75 8.03
C GLU A 7 -12.49 -18.25 7.07
N THR A 8 -13.46 -17.49 7.57
CA THR A 8 -14.55 -16.93 6.74
C THR A 8 -14.09 -15.68 5.97
N LYS A 9 -12.89 -15.19 6.27
CA LYS A 9 -12.35 -13.93 5.74
C LYS A 9 -10.83 -13.90 5.82
N PHE A 10 -10.19 -13.50 4.72
CA PHE A 10 -8.78 -13.11 4.70
C PHE A 10 -8.65 -11.60 4.89
N GLU A 11 -7.75 -11.18 5.77
CA GLU A 11 -7.42 -9.77 5.97
C GLU A 11 -5.91 -9.53 5.94
N GLU A 12 -5.50 -8.49 5.23
CA GLU A 12 -4.14 -8.02 5.20
C GLU A 12 -4.09 -6.49 5.30
N SER A 13 -3.27 -5.97 6.21
CA SER A 13 -2.94 -4.55 6.28
C SER A 13 -1.44 -4.35 6.08
N GLN A 14 -1.09 -3.75 4.95
CA GLN A 14 0.29 -3.44 4.59
C GLN A 14 0.54 -1.95 4.80
N SER A 15 1.48 -1.61 5.68
CA SER A 15 1.88 -0.22 5.94
C SER A 15 3.24 0.11 5.35
N PHE A 16 3.49 1.38 5.05
CA PHE A 16 4.79 1.87 4.58
C PHE A 16 5.92 1.82 5.65
N ARG A 17 5.65 1.26 6.83
CA ARG A 17 6.62 1.07 7.93
C ARG A 17 7.58 -0.12 7.73
N GLN A 18 7.62 -0.70 6.54
CA GLN A 18 8.47 -1.84 6.22
C GLN A 18 9.96 -1.46 6.10
N LYS A 19 10.85 -2.45 6.29
CA LYS A 19 12.32 -2.26 6.27
C LYS A 19 12.84 -1.57 5.01
N GLY A 20 12.24 -1.84 3.84
CA GLY A 20 12.66 -1.23 2.57
C GLY A 20 12.51 0.30 2.51
N LEU A 21 11.67 0.88 3.37
CA LEU A 21 11.45 2.33 3.43
C LEU A 21 12.21 3.01 4.56
N PHE A 22 13.04 2.29 5.31
CA PHE A 22 13.86 2.85 6.38
C PHE A 22 14.74 4.02 5.89
N VAL A 23 15.33 3.89 4.70
CA VAL A 23 16.15 4.96 4.09
C VAL A 23 15.32 6.22 3.84
N VAL A 24 14.06 6.08 3.44
CA VAL A 24 13.15 7.22 3.24
C VAL A 24 12.87 7.92 4.56
N TYR A 25 12.55 7.16 5.62
CA TYR A 25 12.35 7.74 6.96
C TYR A 25 13.61 8.43 7.47
N PHE A 26 14.79 7.82 7.28
CA PHE A 26 16.06 8.41 7.69
C PHE A 26 16.31 9.74 6.98
N ILE A 27 16.12 9.81 5.66
CA ILE A 27 16.27 11.04 4.89
C ILE A 27 15.27 12.11 5.36
N LEU A 28 14.00 11.74 5.55
CA LEU A 28 12.99 12.70 5.99
C LEU A 28 13.26 13.21 7.41
N LEU A 29 13.73 12.36 8.33
CA LEU A 29 14.12 12.76 9.69
C LEU A 29 15.36 13.66 9.69
N ALA A 30 16.36 13.34 8.86
CA ALA A 30 17.56 14.17 8.71
C ALA A 30 17.21 15.56 8.15
N LEU A 31 16.37 15.61 7.12
CA LEU A 31 15.85 16.87 6.56
C LEU A 31 15.03 17.62 7.61
N LEU A 32 14.15 16.95 8.35
CA LEU A 32 13.38 17.57 9.41
C LEU A 32 14.30 18.22 10.46
N GLY A 33 15.32 17.50 10.92
CA GLY A 33 16.30 18.02 11.88
C GLY A 33 17.07 19.23 11.34
N LEU A 34 17.47 19.19 10.06
CA LEU A 34 18.14 20.31 9.38
C LEU A 34 17.26 21.56 9.34
N PHE A 35 15.98 21.41 8.97
CA PHE A 35 15.05 22.53 8.86
C PHE A 35 14.63 23.07 10.23
N ILE A 36 14.46 22.21 11.24
CA ILE A 36 14.28 22.65 12.63
C ILE A 36 15.50 23.46 13.11
N TYR A 37 16.72 23.00 12.81
CA TYR A 37 17.92 23.74 13.14
C TYR A 37 17.96 25.11 12.44
N ALA A 38 17.59 25.17 11.15
CA ALA A 38 17.49 26.42 10.41
C ALA A 38 16.45 27.38 11.02
N ASP A 39 15.26 26.87 11.39
CA ASP A 39 14.20 27.64 12.06
C ASP A 39 14.71 28.22 13.39
N VAL A 40 15.39 27.42 14.22
CA VAL A 40 15.97 27.88 15.49
C VAL A 40 17.04 28.96 15.25
N GLN A 41 17.93 28.77 14.28
CA GLN A 41 18.95 29.75 13.94
C GLN A 41 18.34 31.10 13.50
N GLN A 42 17.38 31.07 12.58
CA GLN A 42 16.84 32.29 11.98
C GLN A 42 15.79 32.99 12.84
N ILE A 43 14.96 32.25 13.57
CA ILE A 43 13.80 32.79 14.30
C ILE A 43 14.12 33.08 15.77
N ILE A 44 14.94 32.23 16.40
CA ILE A 44 15.23 32.33 17.85
C ILE A 44 16.57 33.01 18.10
N LEU A 45 17.59 32.68 17.30
CA LEU A 45 18.95 33.19 17.50
C LEU A 45 19.27 34.42 16.63
N ASP A 46 18.34 34.86 15.78
CA ASP A 46 18.51 35.96 14.82
C ASP A 46 19.77 35.84 13.95
N ARG A 47 20.18 34.60 13.63
CA ARG A 47 21.35 34.28 12.79
C ARG A 47 20.90 33.78 11.42
N PRO A 48 21.45 34.31 10.31
CA PRO A 48 21.11 33.82 8.98
C PRO A 48 21.58 32.38 8.80
N PHE A 49 20.68 31.51 8.34
CA PHE A 49 21.03 30.16 7.94
C PHE A 49 21.45 30.16 6.45
N GLY A 50 22.74 29.94 6.21
CA GLY A 50 23.34 30.02 4.87
C GLY A 50 23.66 31.46 4.44
N SER A 51 24.23 31.60 3.22
CA SER A 51 24.64 32.90 2.67
C SER A 51 23.48 33.73 2.11
N LYS A 52 22.34 33.08 1.83
CA LYS A 52 21.11 33.69 1.32
C LYS A 52 19.93 33.13 2.14
N PRO A 53 19.62 33.74 3.30
CA PRO A 53 18.57 33.22 4.18
C PRO A 53 17.22 33.19 3.47
N ALA A 54 16.49 32.09 3.63
CA ALA A 54 15.13 31.98 3.12
C ALA A 54 14.17 32.88 3.92
N PRO A 55 13.04 33.32 3.34
CA PRO A 55 11.97 33.94 4.11
C PRO A 55 11.46 32.98 5.20
N ILE A 56 11.22 33.49 6.41
CA ILE A 56 10.79 32.70 7.58
C ILE A 56 9.56 31.84 7.24
N VAL A 57 8.58 32.41 6.53
CA VAL A 57 7.35 31.71 6.13
C VAL A 57 7.66 30.47 5.28
N VAL A 58 8.62 30.57 4.36
CA VAL A 58 9.01 29.46 3.49
C VAL A 58 9.72 28.37 4.30
N LEU A 59 10.60 28.76 5.22
CA LEU A 59 11.35 27.82 6.06
C LEU A 59 10.41 27.00 6.95
N VAL A 60 9.53 27.67 7.68
CA VAL A 60 8.53 27.05 8.56
C VAL A 60 7.58 26.16 7.75
N PHE A 61 7.15 26.62 6.57
CA PHE A 61 6.30 25.80 5.69
C PHE A 61 6.99 24.50 5.29
N ILE A 62 8.28 24.54 4.91
CA ILE A 62 9.03 23.32 4.55
C ILE A 62 9.15 22.39 5.76
N THR A 63 9.43 22.91 6.96
CA THR A 63 9.48 22.13 8.20
C THR A 63 8.16 21.38 8.43
N PHE A 64 7.03 22.07 8.38
CA PHE A 64 5.71 21.46 8.54
C PHE A 64 5.36 20.49 7.41
N PHE A 65 5.79 20.78 6.18
CA PHE A 65 5.57 19.90 5.04
C PHE A 65 6.32 18.57 5.21
N ILE A 66 7.59 18.60 5.62
CA ILE A 66 8.38 17.38 5.90
C ILE A 66 7.75 16.59 7.04
N LEU A 67 7.31 17.27 8.11
CA LEU A 67 6.59 16.64 9.21
C LEU A 67 5.29 15.97 8.74
N ALA A 68 4.52 16.64 7.90
CA ALA A 68 3.30 16.10 7.32
C ALA A 68 3.57 14.86 6.45
N LEU A 69 4.65 14.85 5.67
CA LEU A 69 5.08 13.66 4.91
C LEU A 69 5.46 12.50 5.83
N LEU A 70 6.20 12.75 6.91
CA LEU A 70 6.55 11.72 7.90
C LEU A 70 5.29 11.08 8.50
N VAL A 71 4.34 11.91 8.94
CA VAL A 71 3.05 11.45 9.47
C VAL A 71 2.30 10.66 8.40
N LEU A 72 2.24 11.17 7.15
CA LEU A 72 1.56 10.53 6.04
C LEU A 72 2.11 9.13 5.78
N PHE A 73 3.43 8.97 5.62
CA PHE A 73 4.05 7.66 5.41
C PHE A 73 3.84 6.74 6.62
N TYR A 74 3.86 7.27 7.85
CA TYR A 74 3.62 6.49 9.06
C TYR A 74 2.19 5.92 9.13
N VAL A 75 1.17 6.69 8.73
CA VAL A 75 -0.23 6.25 8.76
C VAL A 75 -0.67 5.53 7.48
N ALA A 76 0.03 5.75 6.37
CA ALA A 76 -0.33 5.20 5.06
C ALA A 76 -0.31 3.67 5.07
N ARG A 77 -1.42 3.07 4.64
CA ARG A 77 -1.57 1.61 4.54
C ARG A 77 -2.59 1.20 3.49
N LEU A 78 -2.31 0.08 2.83
CA LEU A 78 -3.26 -0.66 2.02
C LEU A 78 -3.92 -1.71 2.92
N GLN A 79 -5.25 -1.68 2.97
CA GLN A 79 -6.03 -2.72 3.62
C GLN A 79 -6.73 -3.53 2.55
N THR A 80 -6.57 -4.85 2.61
CA THR A 80 -7.22 -5.82 1.72
C THR A 80 -8.03 -6.79 2.56
N ILE A 81 -9.25 -7.02 2.14
CA ILE A 81 -10.22 -7.90 2.78
C ILE A 81 -10.82 -8.78 1.68
N ILE A 82 -10.83 -10.09 1.88
CA ILE A 82 -11.42 -11.03 0.92
C ILE A 82 -12.36 -11.96 1.69
N SER A 83 -13.57 -12.12 1.19
CA SER A 83 -14.62 -12.97 1.79
C SER A 83 -15.52 -13.55 0.70
N GLU A 84 -16.57 -14.25 1.09
CA GLU A 84 -17.62 -14.73 0.18
C GLU A 84 -18.33 -13.62 -0.62
N GLU A 85 -18.25 -12.37 -0.20
CA GLU A 85 -18.84 -11.23 -0.91
C GLU A 85 -17.95 -10.71 -2.05
N GLY A 86 -16.66 -11.07 -2.07
CA GLY A 86 -15.69 -10.58 -3.03
C GLY A 86 -14.42 -10.02 -2.40
N VAL A 87 -13.78 -9.13 -3.14
CA VAL A 87 -12.52 -8.48 -2.76
C VAL A 87 -12.77 -7.01 -2.45
N LYS A 88 -12.42 -6.60 -1.23
CA LYS A 88 -12.51 -5.23 -0.74
C LYS A 88 -11.11 -4.69 -0.46
N PHE A 89 -10.85 -3.44 -0.82
CA PHE A 89 -9.59 -2.79 -0.44
C PHE A 89 -9.76 -1.27 -0.25
N ARG A 90 -8.84 -0.67 0.51
CA ARG A 90 -8.72 0.80 0.62
C ARG A 90 -7.32 1.24 1.00
N TRP A 91 -6.98 2.45 0.56
CA TRP A 91 -5.81 3.20 0.99
C TRP A 91 -6.15 4.14 2.13
N VAL A 92 -5.69 3.85 3.35
CA VAL A 92 -5.77 4.82 4.46
C VAL A 92 -4.56 5.74 4.36
N PRO A 93 -4.70 7.07 4.54
CA PRO A 93 -5.92 7.83 4.89
C PRO A 93 -6.72 8.36 3.68
N PHE A 94 -6.29 8.05 2.45
CA PHE A 94 -6.84 8.64 1.21
C PHE A 94 -8.28 8.20 0.86
N GLN A 95 -8.69 7.01 1.29
CA GLN A 95 -9.99 6.42 1.02
C GLN A 95 -10.68 6.06 2.33
N ARG A 96 -11.84 6.69 2.59
CA ARG A 96 -12.67 6.39 3.77
C ARG A 96 -13.40 5.06 3.60
N ALA A 97 -14.06 4.88 2.47
CA ALA A 97 -14.80 3.68 2.10
C ALA A 97 -13.90 2.65 1.39
N PHE A 98 -14.30 1.38 1.45
CA PHE A 98 -13.67 0.31 0.68
C PHE A 98 -14.15 0.35 -0.77
N SER A 99 -13.21 0.23 -1.71
CA SER A 99 -13.51 -0.24 -3.05
C SER A 99 -13.85 -1.73 -2.97
N HIS A 100 -14.88 -2.17 -3.68
CA HIS A 100 -15.39 -3.55 -3.62
C HIS A 100 -15.61 -4.10 -5.02
N TYR A 101 -14.98 -5.25 -5.30
CA TYR A 101 -15.25 -6.09 -6.46
C TYR A 101 -15.95 -7.36 -6.00
N THR A 102 -17.22 -7.53 -6.38
CA THR A 102 -17.96 -8.78 -6.11
C THR A 102 -17.42 -9.91 -7.00
N TRP A 103 -17.55 -11.16 -6.55
CA TRP A 103 -17.15 -12.32 -7.36
C TRP A 103 -17.85 -12.36 -8.72
N GLU A 104 -19.11 -11.95 -8.78
CA GLU A 104 -19.88 -11.83 -10.02
C GLU A 104 -19.27 -10.87 -11.04
N ASN A 105 -18.49 -9.88 -10.60
CA ASN A 105 -17.82 -8.91 -11.47
C ASN A 105 -16.40 -9.33 -11.87
N ILE A 106 -15.90 -10.44 -11.32
CA ILE A 106 -14.56 -10.95 -11.53
C ILE A 106 -14.62 -12.16 -12.49
N ILE A 107 -13.94 -12.05 -13.62
CA ILE A 107 -13.75 -13.16 -14.56
C ILE A 107 -12.69 -14.14 -14.04
N LYS A 108 -11.61 -13.60 -13.47
CA LYS A 108 -10.47 -14.38 -13.01
C LYS A 108 -9.84 -13.71 -11.80
N ALA A 109 -9.51 -14.51 -10.79
CA ALA A 109 -8.74 -14.10 -9.62
C ALA A 109 -7.55 -15.04 -9.51
N GLU A 110 -6.31 -14.54 -9.55
CA GLU A 110 -5.12 -15.40 -9.51
C GLU A 110 -3.94 -14.74 -8.77
N ILE A 111 -3.11 -15.57 -8.11
CA ILE A 111 -1.87 -15.09 -7.49
C ILE A 111 -0.80 -15.02 -8.57
N ILE A 112 -0.30 -13.82 -8.81
CA ILE A 112 0.76 -13.57 -9.77
C ILE A 112 2.04 -13.10 -9.09
N LYS A 113 3.15 -13.32 -9.79
CA LYS A 113 4.43 -12.65 -9.53
C LYS A 113 4.66 -11.59 -10.61
N TYR A 114 4.99 -10.38 -10.23
CA TYR A 114 5.24 -9.26 -11.16
C TYR A 114 6.65 -8.68 -10.98
N GLY A 115 7.12 -7.91 -11.97
CA GLY A 115 8.40 -7.18 -11.90
C GLY A 115 8.36 -5.99 -10.94
N PHE A 116 9.43 -5.19 -10.87
CA PHE A 116 9.41 -3.98 -10.05
C PHE A 116 8.45 -2.93 -10.66
N VAL A 117 7.38 -2.61 -9.93
CA VAL A 117 6.38 -1.59 -10.31
C VAL A 117 6.39 -0.39 -9.36
N GLY A 118 7.20 -0.44 -8.30
CA GLY A 118 7.22 0.55 -7.22
C GLY A 118 6.12 0.33 -6.18
N TYR A 119 5.93 1.35 -5.33
CA TYR A 119 4.95 1.37 -4.25
C TYR A 119 3.86 2.42 -4.49
N GLY A 120 2.66 2.14 -4.00
CA GLY A 120 1.45 2.95 -4.19
C GLY A 120 0.52 2.40 -5.26
N LEU A 121 -0.23 3.31 -5.87
CA LEU A 121 -1.13 3.07 -7.00
C LEU A 121 -0.39 3.33 -8.32
N ARG A 122 -0.36 2.35 -9.23
CA ARG A 122 0.36 2.41 -10.51
C ARG A 122 -0.42 1.78 -11.64
N LEU A 123 -0.46 2.43 -12.80
CA LEU A 123 -0.93 1.82 -14.04
C LEU A 123 0.24 1.11 -14.71
N THR A 124 0.08 -0.18 -15.00
CA THR A 124 1.15 -1.05 -15.52
C THR A 124 0.61 -2.00 -16.59
N SER A 125 1.48 -2.83 -17.18
CA SER A 125 1.08 -3.92 -18.08
C SER A 125 0.20 -4.98 -17.40
N TYR A 126 0.26 -5.10 -16.06
CA TYR A 126 -0.60 -5.97 -15.25
C TYR A 126 -1.98 -5.35 -14.94
N GLY A 127 -2.21 -4.11 -15.36
CA GLY A 127 -3.36 -3.29 -14.96
C GLY A 127 -3.01 -2.32 -13.84
N THR A 128 -4.03 -1.94 -13.06
CA THR A 128 -3.90 -1.05 -11.92
C THR A 128 -3.35 -1.81 -10.71
N VAL A 129 -2.09 -1.58 -10.38
CA VAL A 129 -1.42 -2.23 -9.25
C VAL A 129 -1.49 -1.35 -8.02
N HIS A 130 -1.99 -1.91 -6.93
CA HIS A 130 -1.92 -1.38 -5.58
C HIS A 130 -0.89 -2.19 -4.80
N ASN A 131 0.31 -1.65 -4.63
CA ASN A 131 1.40 -2.37 -3.99
C ASN A 131 2.02 -1.55 -2.85
N VAL A 132 2.26 -2.17 -1.70
CA VAL A 132 3.05 -1.55 -0.64
C VAL A 132 4.44 -2.18 -0.60
N ALA A 133 4.58 -3.46 -0.95
CA ALA A 133 5.76 -4.25 -0.66
C ALA A 133 5.88 -5.48 -1.56
N GLY A 134 7.10 -5.95 -1.81
CA GLY A 134 7.32 -7.19 -2.55
C GLY A 134 6.84 -7.16 -4.00
N ASN A 135 6.62 -8.36 -4.56
CA ASN A 135 6.42 -8.59 -5.99
C ASN A 135 5.38 -9.69 -6.30
N LYS A 136 4.51 -9.97 -5.32
CA LYS A 136 3.41 -10.92 -5.45
C LYS A 136 2.09 -10.23 -5.15
N GLY A 137 1.00 -10.69 -5.74
CA GLY A 137 -0.31 -10.07 -5.54
C GLY A 137 -1.44 -10.87 -6.17
N LEU A 138 -2.65 -10.59 -5.71
CA LEU A 138 -3.87 -11.08 -6.31
C LEU A 138 -4.25 -10.21 -7.49
N GLN A 139 -4.18 -10.76 -8.69
CA GLN A 139 -4.70 -10.14 -9.91
C GLN A 139 -6.17 -10.49 -10.09
N LEU A 140 -6.99 -9.47 -10.30
CA LEU A 140 -8.38 -9.55 -10.66
C LEU A 140 -8.54 -9.09 -12.12
N THR A 141 -9.09 -9.96 -12.95
CA THR A 141 -9.58 -9.60 -14.29
C THR A 141 -11.08 -9.35 -14.19
N LEU A 142 -11.50 -8.13 -14.49
CA LEU A 142 -12.88 -7.68 -14.32
C LEU A 142 -13.69 -7.89 -15.59
N LYS A 143 -15.00 -8.10 -15.45
CA LYS A 143 -15.94 -8.16 -16.59
C LYS A 143 -15.96 -6.89 -17.45
N SER A 144 -15.60 -5.74 -16.86
CA SER A 144 -15.45 -4.47 -17.57
C SER A 144 -14.20 -4.39 -18.47
N GLY A 145 -13.34 -5.42 -18.48
CA GLY A 145 -12.07 -5.43 -19.21
C GLY A 145 -10.88 -4.86 -18.42
N GLY A 146 -11.14 -4.28 -17.24
CA GLY A 146 -10.08 -3.79 -16.35
C GLY A 146 -9.32 -4.92 -15.67
N ARG A 147 -8.05 -4.65 -15.31
CA ARG A 147 -7.24 -5.53 -14.46
C ARG A 147 -6.76 -4.76 -13.24
N VAL A 148 -6.85 -5.38 -12.06
CA VAL A 148 -6.41 -4.81 -10.79
C VAL A 148 -5.50 -5.81 -10.11
N VAL A 149 -4.40 -5.35 -9.52
CA VAL A 149 -3.51 -6.20 -8.72
C VAL A 149 -3.43 -5.63 -7.31
N LEU A 150 -3.73 -6.46 -6.31
CA LEU A 150 -3.50 -6.13 -4.91
C LEU A 150 -2.25 -6.87 -4.44
N GLY A 151 -1.16 -6.14 -4.18
CA GLY A 151 0.06 -6.72 -3.63
C GLY A 151 -0.20 -7.44 -2.32
N THR A 152 0.57 -8.48 -2.00
CA THR A 152 0.43 -9.27 -0.76
C THR A 152 1.79 -9.71 -0.23
N GLN A 153 1.95 -9.63 1.10
CA GLN A 153 3.06 -10.23 1.84
C GLN A 153 2.71 -11.63 2.38
N LYS A 154 1.47 -12.09 2.15
CA LYS A 154 0.98 -13.39 2.62
C LYS A 154 0.44 -14.25 1.47
N PRO A 155 1.21 -14.45 0.38
CA PRO A 155 0.72 -15.13 -0.82
C PRO A 155 0.24 -16.55 -0.55
N VAL A 156 0.93 -17.31 0.32
CA VAL A 156 0.58 -18.70 0.65
C VAL A 156 -0.71 -18.77 1.46
N GLN A 157 -0.88 -17.89 2.47
CA GLN A 157 -2.13 -17.83 3.24
C GLN A 157 -3.30 -17.41 2.35
N LEU A 158 -3.06 -16.43 1.48
CA LEU A 158 -4.07 -15.95 0.55
C LEU A 158 -4.49 -17.04 -0.44
N GLU A 159 -3.54 -17.78 -0.99
CA GLU A 159 -3.81 -18.90 -1.88
C GLU A 159 -4.64 -20.00 -1.20
N ALA A 160 -4.23 -20.42 0.02
CA ALA A 160 -4.98 -21.39 0.80
C ALA A 160 -6.41 -20.94 1.13
N PHE A 161 -6.61 -19.63 1.32
CA PHE A 161 -7.93 -19.05 1.54
C PHE A 161 -8.78 -19.06 0.26
N LEU A 162 -8.23 -18.67 -0.89
CA LEU A 162 -8.96 -18.64 -2.16
C LEU A 162 -9.44 -20.03 -2.60
N GLN A 163 -8.70 -21.09 -2.26
CA GLN A 163 -9.11 -22.48 -2.52
C GLN A 163 -10.38 -22.91 -1.76
N GLN A 164 -10.76 -22.20 -0.70
CA GLN A 164 -11.93 -22.50 0.12
C GLN A 164 -13.19 -21.75 -0.34
N ILE A 165 -13.08 -20.86 -1.32
CA ILE A 165 -14.19 -20.02 -1.77
C ILE A 165 -14.96 -20.71 -2.89
N ASP A 166 -16.16 -21.19 -2.62
CA ASP A 166 -17.02 -21.85 -3.62
C ASP A 166 -17.42 -20.93 -4.80
N LYS A 167 -17.53 -19.62 -4.52
CA LYS A 167 -17.94 -18.60 -5.50
C LYS A 167 -16.77 -18.08 -6.35
N LEU A 168 -15.57 -18.65 -6.19
CA LEU A 168 -14.40 -18.23 -6.91
C LEU A 168 -14.54 -18.61 -8.41
N PRO A 169 -14.07 -17.78 -9.37
CA PRO A 169 -14.15 -18.14 -10.77
C PRO A 169 -13.39 -19.43 -11.10
N LYS A 170 -14.00 -20.31 -11.90
CA LYS A 170 -13.51 -21.67 -12.20
C LYS A 170 -12.13 -21.75 -12.86
N ASP A 171 -11.66 -20.68 -13.50
CA ASP A 171 -10.31 -20.60 -14.12
C ASP A 171 -9.16 -20.47 -13.09
N TYR A 172 -9.46 -20.50 -11.78
CA TYR A 172 -8.43 -20.53 -10.74
C TYR A 172 -7.84 -21.93 -10.51
N SER A 173 -8.65 -22.99 -10.60
CA SER A 173 -8.26 -24.34 -10.19
C SER A 173 -7.31 -25.05 -11.17
N GLU A 174 -7.31 -24.68 -12.45
CA GLU A 174 -6.56 -25.39 -13.50
C GLU A 174 -5.06 -25.09 -13.53
N ARG A 175 -4.56 -24.12 -12.74
CA ARG A 175 -3.12 -23.77 -12.71
C ARG A 175 -2.35 -24.43 -11.56
N LEU A 176 -3.00 -25.29 -10.78
CA LEU A 176 -2.42 -25.98 -9.62
C LEU A 176 -1.98 -27.43 -9.92
N SER A 177 -2.18 -27.91 -11.14
CA SER A 177 -1.79 -29.26 -11.59
C SER A 177 -0.55 -29.28 -12.51
N GLY A 178 0.17 -28.16 -12.66
CA GLY A 178 1.33 -28.01 -13.55
C GLY A 178 2.60 -27.58 -12.83
#